data_AF-A0A2G9TMS1-F1
#
_entry.id   AF-A0A2G9TMS1-F1
#
_cell.length_a   1.000
_cell.length_b   1.000
_cell.length_c   1.000
_cell.angle_alpha   90.00
_cell.angle_beta   90.00
_cell.angle_gamma   90.00
#
_symmetry.space_group_name_H-M   'P 1'
#
loop_
_entity.id
_entity.type
_entity.pdbx_description
1 polymer ?
#
loop_
_entity_poly.entity_id
_entity_poly.type
_entity_poly.pdbx_seq_one_letter_code
_entity_poly.pdbx_strand_id
1 'polypeptide(L)'
;QVVNTNMFMAQFGFCCVYFVFMADNLKQFFDQTSQIHISQAGWIALLAVPLMALCTIRELKALAPLAALANAVYLVAVCIVLQQLFQYDRPTSSLPAVADWSTLPLFFGTVMFAFEGVAV
;
A
#
# COMPACT_ATOMS: atom_id res chain seq x y z
N GLN A 1 -15.34 -23.38 12.40
CA GLN A 1 -14.36 -22.74 13.32
C GLN A 1 -13.00 -22.55 12.66
N VAL A 2 -12.39 -23.58 12.06
CA VAL A 2 -11.08 -23.47 11.36
C VAL A 2 -11.05 -22.35 10.31
N VAL A 3 -12.11 -22.20 9.51
CA VAL A 3 -12.23 -21.13 8.50
C VAL A 3 -12.18 -19.73 9.13
N ASN A 4 -12.90 -19.53 10.24
CA ASN A 4 -12.96 -18.23 10.92
C ASN A 4 -11.60 -17.87 11.51
N THR A 5 -10.90 -18.83 12.11
CA THR A 5 -9.53 -18.64 12.61
C THR A 5 -8.55 -18.29 11.48
N ASN A 6 -8.67 -18.94 10.33
CA ASN A 6 -7.84 -18.63 9.16
C ASN A 6 -8.11 -17.21 8.62
N MET A 7 -9.39 -16.79 8.55
CA MET A 7 -9.73 -15.42 8.13
C MET A 7 -9.19 -14.37 9.11
N PHE A 8 -9.33 -14.57 10.41
CA PHE A 8 -8.74 -13.65 11.40
C PHE A 8 -7.23 -13.56 11.29
N MET A 9 -6.55 -14.69 11.09
CA MET A 9 -5.09 -14.72 10.95
C MET A 9 -4.63 -14.04 9.66
N ALA A 10 -5.35 -14.24 8.55
CA ALA A 10 -5.09 -13.56 7.29
C ALA A 10 -5.30 -12.04 7.40
N GLN A 11 -6.41 -11.59 7.98
CA GLN A 11 -6.72 -10.16 8.16
C GLN A 11 -5.67 -9.43 9.00
N PHE A 12 -5.22 -10.07 10.09
CA PHE A 12 -4.15 -9.53 10.91
C PHE A 12 -2.85 -9.38 10.11
N GLY A 13 -2.50 -10.39 9.31
CA GLY A 13 -1.36 -10.35 8.39
C GLY A 13 -1.47 -9.18 7.39
N PHE A 14 -2.64 -8.98 6.78
CA PHE A 14 -2.87 -7.88 5.84
C PHE A 14 -2.74 -6.51 6.50
N CYS A 15 -3.27 -6.34 7.71
CA CYS A 15 -3.09 -5.10 8.46
C CYS A 15 -1.61 -4.79 8.68
N CYS A 16 -0.80 -5.76 9.13
CA CYS A 16 0.64 -5.58 9.33
C CYS A 16 1.36 -5.17 8.05
N VAL A 17 1.06 -5.85 6.93
CA VAL A 17 1.66 -5.57 5.63
C VAL A 17 1.28 -4.17 5.12
N TYR A 18 0.03 -3.73 5.34
CA TYR A 18 -0.42 -2.38 4.98
C TYR A 18 0.40 -1.29 5.69
N PHE A 19 0.65 -1.44 7.00
CA PHE A 19 1.48 -0.49 7.76
C PHE A 19 2.92 -0.42 7.23
N VAL A 20 3.52 -1.57 6.92
CA VAL A 20 4.91 -1.63 6.42
C VAL A 20 5.02 -0.96 5.06
N PHE A 21 4.14 -1.32 4.10
CA PHE A 21 4.16 -0.70 2.78
C PHE A 21 3.89 0.80 2.83
N MET A 22 2.94 1.24 3.66
CA MET A 22 2.62 2.65 3.80
C MET A 22 3.79 3.44 4.40
N ALA A 23 4.46 2.88 5.40
CA ALA A 23 5.67 3.47 5.99
C ALA A 23 6.82 3.55 4.98
N ASP A 24 7.01 2.52 4.14
CA ASP A 24 8.04 2.52 3.10
C ASP A 24 7.79 3.59 2.03
N ASN A 25 6.53 3.75 1.60
CA ASN A 25 6.17 4.80 0.64
C ASN A 25 6.38 6.21 1.23
N LEU A 26 6.03 6.42 2.50
CA LEU A 26 6.27 7.70 3.17
C LEU A 26 7.75 7.97 3.36
N LYS A 27 8.54 6.95 3.76
CA LYS A 27 9.99 7.07 3.87
C LYS A 27 10.58 7.47 2.52
N GLN A 28 10.20 6.81 1.42
CA GLN A 28 10.70 7.15 0.08
C GLN A 28 10.35 8.59 -0.32
N PHE A 29 9.12 9.03 -0.04
CA PHE A 29 8.68 10.41 -0.30
C PHE A 29 9.48 11.44 0.50
N PHE A 30 9.67 11.18 1.80
CA PHE A 30 10.39 12.07 2.70
C PHE A 30 11.89 12.05 2.50
N ASP A 31 12.51 10.94 2.12
CA ASP A 31 13.94 10.85 1.80
C ASP A 31 14.26 11.67 0.53
N GLN A 32 13.33 11.71 -0.43
CA GLN A 32 13.47 12.53 -1.64
C GLN A 32 13.22 14.02 -1.41
N THR A 33 12.34 14.37 -0.46
CA THR A 33 11.92 15.76 -0.21
C THR A 33 12.65 16.43 0.97
N SER A 34 13.14 15.66 1.94
CA SER A 34 13.79 16.13 3.17
C SER A 34 14.99 15.25 3.55
N GLN A 35 16.05 15.84 4.09
CA GLN A 35 17.25 15.09 4.52
C GLN A 35 17.07 14.41 5.91
N ILE A 36 15.84 14.07 6.31
CA ILE A 36 15.53 13.52 7.63
C ILE A 36 15.68 11.99 7.60
N HIS A 37 16.83 11.50 8.07
CA HIS A 37 17.13 10.07 8.12
C HIS A 37 16.53 9.42 9.38
N ILE A 38 15.23 9.11 9.35
CA ILE A 38 14.57 8.31 10.38
C ILE A 38 14.62 6.82 10.00
N SER A 39 14.85 5.96 11.00
CA SER A 39 14.78 4.50 10.84
C SER A 39 13.38 4.06 10.38
N GLN A 40 13.28 3.03 9.53
CA GLN A 40 12.01 2.52 8.99
C GLN A 40 11.01 2.18 10.11
N ALA A 41 11.49 1.62 11.22
CA ALA A 41 10.66 1.34 12.40
C ALA A 41 10.06 2.61 13.03
N GLY A 42 10.77 3.74 12.96
CA GLY A 42 10.27 5.04 13.43
C GLY A 42 9.11 5.55 12.59
N TRP A 43 9.16 5.37 11.27
CA TRP A 43 8.06 5.70 10.37
C TRP A 43 6.83 4.83 10.64
N ILE A 44 7.01 3.52 10.85
CA ILE A 44 5.92 2.60 11.20
C ILE A 44 5.25 3.04 12.51
N ALA A 45 6.04 3.34 13.55
CA ALA A 45 5.50 3.79 14.84
C ALA A 45 4.75 5.12 14.74
N LEU A 46 5.29 6.08 13.96
CA LEU A 46 4.65 7.37 13.74
C LEU A 46 3.32 7.22 12.99
N LEU A 47 3.23 6.24 12.10
CA LEU A 47 2.05 5.96 11.29
C LEU A 47 0.98 5.16 12.04
N ALA A 48 1.39 4.35 13.02
CA ALA A 48 0.48 3.66 13.92
C ALA A 48 -0.38 4.63 14.76
N VAL A 49 0.18 5.77 15.17
CA VAL A 49 -0.53 6.78 15.99
C VAL A 49 -1.80 7.32 15.30
N PRO A 50 -1.75 7.90 14.08
CA PRO A 50 -2.95 8.40 13.40
C PRO A 50 -3.91 7.28 13.00
N LEU A 51 -3.40 6.09 12.67
CA LEU A 51 -4.26 4.95 12.33
C LEU A 51 -5.02 4.42 13.54
N MET A 52 -4.42 4.34 14.72
CA MET A 52 -5.13 4.01 15.96
C MET A 52 -6.19 5.07 16.31
N ALA A 53 -5.90 6.35 16.05
CA ALA A 53 -6.88 7.42 16.23
C ALA A 53 -8.07 7.27 15.27
N LEU A 54 -7.83 6.94 14.00
CA LEU A 54 -8.86 6.62 13.01
C LEU A 54 -9.71 5.41 13.42
N CYS A 55 -9.09 4.35 13.95
CA CYS A 55 -9.80 3.17 14.46
C CYS A 55 -10.70 3.46 15.67
N THR A 56 -10.44 4.55 16.40
CA THR A 56 -11.27 4.96 17.54
C THR A 56 -12.58 5.63 17.11
N ILE A 57 -12.67 6.09 15.87
CA ILE A 57 -13.89 6.71 15.32
C ILE A 57 -14.93 5.62 15.08
N ARG A 58 -15.94 5.57 15.96
CA ARG A 58 -17.06 4.61 15.88
C ARG A 58 -18.14 5.03 14.88
N GLU A 59 -18.17 6.29 14.48
CA GLU A 59 -19.17 6.83 13.55
C GLU A 59 -18.75 6.60 12.09
N LEU A 60 -19.19 5.48 11.51
CA LEU A 60 -18.97 5.11 10.11
C LEU A 60 -19.45 6.20 9.12
N LYS A 61 -20.47 6.99 9.50
CA LYS A 61 -20.99 8.10 8.68
C LYS A 61 -19.97 9.22 8.48
N ALA A 62 -19.08 9.47 9.45
CA ALA A 62 -18.04 10.48 9.32
C ALA A 62 -16.89 9.99 8.42
N LEU A 63 -16.64 8.67 8.39
CA LEU A 63 -15.61 8.06 7.54
C LEU A 63 -16.04 7.96 6.07
N ALA A 64 -17.33 7.77 5.79
CA ALA A 64 -17.85 7.62 4.44
C ALA A 64 -17.44 8.74 3.45
N PRO A 65 -17.61 10.04 3.75
CA PRO A 65 -17.19 11.11 2.83
C PRO A 65 -15.67 11.21 2.70
N LEU A 66 -14.91 10.91 3.77
CA LEU A 66 -13.45 10.90 3.74
C LEU A 66 -12.91 9.76 2.86
N ALA A 67 -13.50 8.57 2.95
CA ALA A 67 -13.18 7.43 2.10
C ALA A 67 -13.52 7.71 0.63
N ALA A 68 -14.65 8.37 0.36
CA ALA A 68 -15.01 8.77 -1.00
C ALA A 68 -13.99 9.76 -1.60
N LEU A 69 -13.52 10.73 -0.81
CA LEU A 69 -12.46 11.65 -1.22
C LEU A 69 -11.13 10.91 -1.47
N ALA A 70 -10.74 9.99 -0.58
CA ALA A 70 -9.54 9.19 -0.74
C ALA A 70 -9.59 8.34 -2.02
N ASN A 71 -10.73 7.73 -2.33
CA ASN A 71 -10.94 6.98 -3.57
C ASN A 71 -10.86 7.89 -4.81
N ALA A 72 -11.36 9.12 -4.74
CA ALA A 72 -11.21 10.08 -5.84
C ALA A 72 -9.74 10.47 -6.07
N VAL A 73 -8.99 10.76 -5.00
CA VAL A 73 -7.55 11.03 -5.08
C VAL A 73 -6.78 9.81 -5.62
N TYR A 74 -7.15 8.61 -5.18
CA TYR A 74 -6.57 7.36 -5.69
C TYR A 74 -6.80 7.19 -7.20
N LEU A 75 -8.03 7.44 -7.69
CA LEU A 75 -8.33 7.40 -9.12
C LEU A 75 -7.48 8.41 -9.91
N VAL A 76 -7.34 9.64 -9.41
CA VAL A 76 -6.48 10.65 -10.04
C VAL A 76 -5.02 10.20 -10.09
N ALA A 77 -4.50 9.62 -9.00
CA ALA A 77 -3.14 9.09 -8.96
C ALA A 77 -2.92 7.97 -9.99
N VAL A 78 -3.87 7.03 -10.10
CA VAL A 78 -3.83 5.97 -11.12
C VAL A 78 -3.84 6.56 -12.53
N CYS A 79 -4.68 7.56 -12.80
CA CYS A 79 -4.68 8.25 -14.09
C CYS A 79 -3.32 8.88 -14.44
N ILE A 80 -2.65 9.53 -13.48
CA ILE A 80 -1.32 10.12 -13.69
C ILE A 80 -0.29 9.03 -14.02
N VAL A 81 -0.26 7.95 -13.25
CA VAL A 81 0.66 6.82 -13.49
C VAL A 81 0.42 6.21 -14.87
N LEU A 82 -0.84 6.03 -15.27
CA LEU A 82 -1.18 5.53 -16.60
C LEU A 82 -0.74 6.50 -17.70
N GLN A 83 -0.94 7.81 -17.54
CA GLN A 83 -0.47 8.80 -18.51
C GLN A 83 1.05 8.76 -18.67
N GLN A 84 1.80 8.66 -17.57
CA GLN A 84 3.25 8.50 -17.61
C GLN A 84 3.66 7.20 -18.30
N LEU A 85 2.95 6.11 -18.04
CA LEU A 85 3.21 4.82 -18.67
C LEU A 85 3.03 4.89 -20.20
N PHE A 86 1.98 5.55 -20.69
CA PHE A 86 1.73 5.71 -22.13
C PHE A 86 2.68 6.70 -22.83
N GLN A 87 3.22 7.68 -22.10
CA GLN A 87 4.19 8.64 -22.65
C GLN A 87 5.64 8.11 -22.65
N TYR A 88 5.89 6.98 -21.97
CA TYR A 88 7.22 6.42 -21.83
C TYR A 88 7.59 5.51 -22.99
N ASP A 89 8.12 6.09 -24.07
CA ASP A 89 8.68 5.38 -25.22
C ASP A 89 10.06 4.78 -24.88
N ARG A 90 10.12 3.73 -24.03
CA ARG A 90 11.34 2.91 -23.90
C ARG A 90 11.23 1.64 -24.74
N PRO A 91 12.30 1.23 -25.46
CA PRO A 91 12.30 -0.02 -26.20
C PRO A 91 12.20 -1.20 -25.22
N THR A 92 11.08 -1.93 -25.30
CA THR A 92 10.76 -3.14 -24.54
C THR A 92 11.81 -4.25 -24.65
N SER A 93 12.68 -4.19 -25.67
CA SER A 93 13.81 -5.10 -25.89
C SER A 93 14.93 -4.99 -24.84
N SER A 94 14.98 -3.89 -24.07
CA SER A 94 16.04 -3.64 -23.07
C SER A 94 15.65 -4.00 -21.63
N LEU A 95 14.41 -4.43 -21.39
CA LEU A 95 13.93 -4.78 -20.07
C LEU A 95 14.00 -6.30 -19.87
N PRO A 96 14.55 -6.79 -18.74
CA PRO A 96 14.54 -8.22 -18.43
C PRO A 96 13.08 -8.67 -18.29
N ALA A 97 12.68 -9.64 -19.13
CA ALA A 97 11.32 -10.17 -19.14
C ALA A 97 10.95 -10.93 -17.84
N VAL A 98 11.96 -11.35 -17.07
CA VAL A 98 11.80 -12.07 -15.81
C VAL A 98 12.76 -11.45 -14.79
N ALA A 99 12.22 -11.03 -13.65
CA ALA A 99 13.00 -10.55 -12.52
C ALA A 99 13.71 -11.72 -11.81
N ASP A 100 14.73 -11.42 -11.00
CA ASP A 100 15.47 -12.44 -10.26
C ASP A 100 14.53 -13.29 -9.37
N TRP A 101 14.82 -14.59 -9.24
CA TRP A 101 14.02 -15.54 -8.45
C TRP A 101 13.84 -15.11 -6.99
N SER A 102 14.77 -14.31 -6.45
CA SER A 102 14.65 -13.74 -5.10
C SER A 102 13.52 -12.71 -4.95
N THR A 103 13.14 -12.03 -6.03
CA THR A 103 12.10 -10.98 -6.03
C THR A 103 10.70 -11.50 -6.39
N LEU A 104 10.64 -12.73 -6.90
CA LEU A 104 9.40 -13.37 -7.34
C LEU A 104 8.37 -13.59 -6.20
N PRO A 105 8.77 -13.99 -4.97
CA PRO A 105 7.84 -14.07 -3.83
C PRO A 105 7.27 -12.71 -3.43
N LEU A 106 8.08 -11.65 -3.50
CA LEU A 106 7.64 -10.29 -3.18
C LEU A 106 6.60 -9.81 -4.21
N PHE A 107 6.86 -10.03 -5.50
CA PHE A 107 5.91 -9.73 -6.56
C PHE A 107 4.58 -10.47 -6.35
N PHE A 108 4.65 -11.79 -6.14
CA PHE A 108 3.46 -12.60 -5.89
C PHE A 108 2.67 -12.11 -4.67
N GLY A 109 3.36 -11.77 -3.57
CA GLY A 109 2.73 -11.21 -2.38
C GLY A 109 1.97 -9.91 -2.65
N THR A 110 2.58 -8.97 -3.39
CA THR A 110 1.94 -7.70 -3.76
C THR A 110 0.73 -7.91 -4.67
N VAL A 111 0.83 -8.82 -5.65
CA VAL A 111 -0.28 -9.14 -6.57
C VAL A 111 -1.45 -9.77 -5.81
N MET A 112 -1.18 -10.76 -4.96
CA MET A 112 -2.22 -11.39 -4.13
C MET A 112 -2.87 -10.38 -3.18
N PHE A 113 -2.08 -9.48 -2.60
CA PHE A 113 -2.59 -8.40 -1.75
C PHE A 113 -3.51 -7.43 -2.52
N ALA A 114 -3.17 -7.09 -3.77
CA ALA A 114 -4.01 -6.22 -4.60
C ALA A 114 -5.37 -6.86 -4.97
N PHE A 115 -5.44 -8.17 -5.12
CA PHE A 115 -6.69 -8.88 -5.47
C PHE A 115 -7.63 -9.13 -4.27
N GLU A 116 -7.14 -9.02 -3.05
CA GLU A 116 -7.93 -9.31 -1.85
C GLU A 116 -9.09 -8.32 -1.66
N GLY A 117 -8.90 -7.05 -2.00
CA GLY A 117 -9.95 -6.03 -1.97
C GLY A 117 -11.13 -6.26 -2.93
N VAL A 118 -11.03 -7.24 -3.85
CA VAL A 118 -12.11 -7.68 -4.75
C VAL A 118 -12.86 -8.89 -4.17
N ALA A 119 -12.30 -9.58 -3.17
CA ALA A 119 -12.80 -10.83 -2.62
C ALA A 119 -13.58 -10.68 -1.29
N VAL A 120 -13.81 -9.45 -0.83
CA VAL A 120 -14.64 -9.11 0.35
C VAL A 120 -16.10 -8.88 -0.03
#